data_AF-A0A6L5BBR6-F1
#
_entry.id   AF-A0A6L5BBR6-F1
#
_cell.length_a   1.000
_cell.length_b   1.000
_cell.length_c   1.000
_cell.angle_alpha   90.00
_cell.angle_beta   90.00
_cell.angle_gamma   90.00
#
_symmetry.space_group_name_H-M   'P 1'
#
loop_
_entity.id
_entity.type
_entity.pdbx_description
1 polymer ?
#
loop_
_entity_poly.entity_id
_entity_poly.type
_entity_poly.pdbx_seq_one_letter_code
_entity_poly.pdbx_strand_id
1 'polypeptide(L)'
;MDCLESTNLSSTGSVLYYKLLIKVATMIPITHLIIGCACILTTTLYYVLEFHLFQDFFHGGSAVTLTYNPESPVYRNVVSKCSILHGRYCATPWLSSPHLQTMLLEFVAKPPKFSYKREIFLSSDGGTFALDWLMSSDVIPSENENDLTWEKDTTPIVVIIPGLTSDSDASYIRHLVHSTAMRRWNVVVCNHRGMAGVPFTVSAFYLLKL
;
A
#
# COMPACT_ATOMS: atom_id res chain seq x y z
N MET A 1 19.17 3.28 -62.52
CA MET A 1 17.72 3.34 -62.24
C MET A 1 17.40 2.21 -61.26
N ASP A 2 18.21 2.08 -60.19
CA ASP A 2 18.49 0.78 -59.56
C ASP A 2 18.17 0.75 -58.06
N CYS A 3 17.66 1.86 -57.51
CA CYS A 3 17.26 1.94 -56.09
C CYS A 3 15.82 1.49 -55.82
N LEU A 4 15.00 1.26 -56.84
CA LEU A 4 13.59 0.80 -56.71
C LEU A 4 13.46 -0.73 -56.81
N GLU A 5 14.46 -1.42 -57.35
CA GLU A 5 14.42 -2.87 -57.55
C GLU A 5 14.84 -3.62 -56.28
N SER A 6 15.75 -3.04 -55.48
CA SER A 6 16.22 -3.60 -54.21
C SER A 6 15.15 -3.56 -53.09
N THR A 7 14.29 -2.54 -53.08
CA THR A 7 13.16 -2.41 -52.14
C THR A 7 12.05 -3.43 -52.41
N ASN A 8 11.79 -3.73 -53.69
CA ASN A 8 10.82 -4.75 -54.10
C ASN A 8 11.31 -6.17 -53.81
N LEU A 9 12.61 -6.46 -53.96
CA LEU A 9 13.15 -7.78 -53.63
C LEU A 9 13.14 -8.06 -52.11
N SER A 10 13.41 -7.03 -51.30
CA SER A 10 13.31 -7.07 -49.83
C SER A 10 11.86 -7.27 -49.34
N SER A 11 10.90 -6.56 -49.93
CA SER A 11 9.48 -6.72 -49.59
C SER A 11 8.94 -8.09 -50.01
N THR A 12 9.35 -8.60 -51.17
CA THR A 12 8.92 -9.93 -51.66
C THR A 12 9.51 -11.06 -50.82
N GLY A 13 10.77 -10.93 -50.40
CA GLY A 13 11.45 -11.87 -49.49
C GLY A 13 10.77 -11.93 -48.12
N SER A 14 10.53 -10.77 -47.50
CA SER A 14 9.83 -10.69 -46.21
C SER A 14 8.43 -11.33 -46.27
N VAL A 15 7.64 -11.04 -47.30
CA VAL A 15 6.32 -11.66 -47.52
C VAL A 15 6.41 -13.19 -47.67
N LEU A 16 7.45 -13.72 -48.31
CA LEU A 16 7.69 -15.16 -48.42
C LEU A 16 8.01 -15.79 -47.07
N TYR A 17 8.84 -15.14 -46.25
CA TYR A 17 9.16 -15.62 -44.90
C TYR A 17 7.92 -15.64 -43.99
N TYR A 18 7.06 -14.61 -44.07
CA TYR A 18 5.78 -14.61 -43.34
C TYR A 18 4.84 -15.73 -43.80
N LYS A 19 4.76 -16.01 -45.11
CA LYS A 19 3.96 -17.13 -45.64
C LYS A 19 4.46 -18.49 -45.14
N LEU A 20 5.77 -18.67 -45.07
CA LEU A 20 6.40 -19.87 -44.50
C LEU A 20 6.09 -20.01 -43.00
N LEU A 21 6.22 -18.93 -42.23
CA LEU A 21 5.89 -18.92 -40.80
C LEU A 21 4.42 -19.24 -40.52
N ILE A 22 3.50 -18.65 -41.28
CA ILE A 22 2.05 -18.93 -41.14
C ILE A 22 1.76 -20.40 -41.48
N LYS A 23 2.36 -20.93 -42.55
CA LYS A 23 2.19 -22.34 -42.94
C LYS A 23 2.70 -23.29 -41.84
N VAL A 24 3.85 -22.99 -41.24
CA VAL A 24 4.40 -23.75 -40.11
C VAL A 24 3.49 -23.62 -38.88
N ALA A 25 3.01 -22.42 -38.55
CA ALA A 25 2.10 -22.20 -37.43
C ALA A 25 0.77 -22.97 -37.58
N THR A 26 0.22 -23.06 -38.80
CA THR A 26 -1.00 -23.84 -39.07
C THR A 26 -0.81 -25.36 -39.02
N MET A 27 0.43 -25.85 -39.06
CA MET A 27 0.76 -27.27 -38.94
C MET A 27 0.90 -27.72 -37.47
N ILE A 28 1.00 -26.77 -36.54
CA ILE A 28 1.06 -27.06 -35.10
C ILE A 28 -0.35 -27.34 -34.60
N PRO A 29 -0.55 -28.38 -33.75
CA PRO A 29 -1.84 -28.62 -33.10
C PRO A 29 -2.32 -27.37 -32.35
N ILE A 30 -3.59 -27.00 -32.55
CA ILE A 30 -4.20 -25.81 -31.94
C ILE A 30 -4.01 -25.80 -30.41
N THR A 31 -4.00 -26.98 -29.77
CA THR A 31 -3.75 -27.13 -28.33
C THR A 31 -2.39 -26.56 -27.89
N HIS A 32 -1.32 -26.79 -28.67
CA HIS A 32 0.00 -26.26 -28.35
C HIS A 32 0.08 -24.75 -28.55
N LEU A 33 -0.62 -24.20 -29.55
CA LEU A 33 -0.74 -22.75 -29.73
C LEU A 33 -1.51 -22.11 -28.56
N ILE A 34 -2.61 -22.71 -28.12
CA ILE A 34 -3.38 -22.23 -26.95
C ILE A 34 -2.52 -22.26 -25.69
N ILE A 35 -1.79 -23.36 -25.44
CA ILE A 35 -0.88 -23.46 -24.29
C ILE A 35 0.21 -22.40 -24.37
N GLY A 36 0.85 -22.22 -25.53
CA GLY A 36 1.88 -21.20 -25.73
C GLY A 36 1.36 -19.78 -25.48
N CYS A 37 0.21 -19.43 -26.05
CA CYS A 37 -0.45 -18.14 -25.81
C CYS A 37 -0.82 -17.96 -24.33
N ALA A 38 -1.32 -19.00 -23.66
CA ALA A 38 -1.62 -18.96 -22.24
C ALA A 38 -0.36 -18.72 -21.39
N CYS A 39 0.75 -19.44 -21.67
CA CYS A 39 2.02 -19.24 -20.98
C CYS A 39 2.58 -17.82 -21.17
N ILE A 40 2.52 -17.28 -22.39
CA ILE A 40 2.94 -15.90 -22.69
C ILE A 40 2.05 -14.91 -21.92
N LEU A 41 0.73 -15.09 -21.98
CA LEU A 41 -0.21 -14.22 -21.27
C LEU A 41 0.04 -14.25 -19.75
N THR A 42 0.20 -15.43 -19.16
CA THR A 42 0.50 -15.57 -17.73
C THR A 42 1.82 -14.92 -17.35
N THR A 43 2.86 -15.06 -18.18
CA THR A 43 4.17 -14.44 -17.94
C THR A 43 4.10 -12.91 -18.01
N THR A 44 3.43 -12.39 -19.04
CA THR A 44 3.19 -10.96 -19.20
C THR A 44 2.38 -10.42 -18.02
N LEU A 45 1.33 -11.13 -17.60
CA LEU A 45 0.50 -10.74 -16.46
C LEU A 45 1.32 -10.74 -15.16
N TYR A 46 2.19 -11.73 -14.96
CA TYR A 46 3.08 -11.79 -13.80
C TYR A 46 4.02 -10.58 -13.74
N TYR A 47 4.59 -10.19 -14.88
CA TYR A 47 5.49 -9.04 -14.98
C TYR A 47 4.75 -7.71 -14.82
N VAL A 48 3.62 -7.53 -15.51
CA VAL A 48 2.81 -6.30 -15.45
C VAL A 48 2.21 -6.08 -14.06
N LEU A 49 1.79 -7.15 -13.38
CA LEU A 49 1.27 -7.04 -12.02
C LEU A 49 2.36 -7.06 -10.95
N GLU A 50 3.64 -7.17 -11.32
CA GLU A 50 4.77 -7.21 -10.38
C GLU A 50 4.54 -8.20 -9.24
N PHE A 51 4.10 -9.42 -9.57
CA PHE A 51 3.91 -10.44 -8.53
C PHE A 51 5.27 -10.87 -7.98
N HIS A 52 5.43 -10.80 -6.66
CA HIS A 52 6.60 -11.34 -5.97
C HIS A 52 6.36 -12.71 -5.30
N LEU A 53 5.22 -13.35 -5.60
CA LEU A 53 4.78 -14.58 -4.93
C LEU A 53 5.85 -15.69 -4.93
N PHE A 54 6.38 -16.04 -6.10
CA PHE A 54 7.37 -17.12 -6.19
C PHE A 54 8.69 -16.72 -5.55
N GLN A 55 9.12 -15.47 -5.75
CA GLN A 55 10.35 -14.96 -5.17
C GLN A 55 10.28 -15.01 -3.63
N ASP A 56 9.19 -14.53 -3.04
CA ASP A 56 8.98 -14.52 -1.59
C ASP A 56 8.82 -15.92 -1.02
N PHE A 57 8.15 -16.83 -1.76
CA PHE A 57 7.99 -18.23 -1.36
C PHE A 57 9.33 -18.98 -1.29
N PHE A 58 10.21 -18.80 -2.29
CA PHE A 58 11.50 -19.48 -2.32
C PHE A 58 12.58 -18.81 -1.46
N HIS A 59 12.57 -17.48 -1.33
CA HIS A 59 13.60 -16.73 -0.60
C HIS A 59 13.23 -16.38 0.84
N GLY A 60 11.99 -16.65 1.27
CA GLY A 60 11.50 -16.33 2.62
C GLY A 60 11.32 -14.83 2.85
N GLY A 61 10.87 -14.10 1.83
CA GLY A 61 10.62 -12.66 1.89
C GLY A 61 11.86 -11.77 1.87
N SER A 62 11.64 -10.46 1.98
CA SER A 62 12.68 -9.43 1.89
C SER A 62 13.14 -8.97 3.28
N ALA A 63 14.45 -8.77 3.47
CA ALA A 63 14.97 -8.21 4.70
C ALA A 63 14.55 -6.74 4.86
N VAL A 64 14.14 -6.33 6.06
CA VAL A 64 13.76 -4.95 6.34
C VAL A 64 15.01 -4.10 6.54
N THR A 65 15.21 -3.11 5.66
CA THR A 65 16.28 -2.11 5.80
C THR A 65 15.72 -0.88 6.49
N LEU A 66 16.32 -0.48 7.61
CA LEU A 66 15.87 0.66 8.41
C LEU A 66 16.79 1.86 8.17
N THR A 67 16.23 2.97 7.72
CA THR A 67 16.92 4.27 7.69
C THR A 67 16.55 5.04 8.95
N TYR A 68 17.53 5.34 9.79
CA TYR A 68 17.30 6.04 11.06
C TYR A 68 18.51 6.90 11.45
N ASN A 69 18.26 7.92 12.27
CA ASN A 69 19.32 8.66 12.93
C ASN A 69 19.76 7.87 14.19
N PRO A 70 21.02 7.41 14.30
CA PRO A 70 21.51 6.64 15.44
C PRO A 70 21.48 7.42 16.77
N GLU A 71 21.47 8.74 16.72
CA GLU A 71 21.35 9.59 17.91
C GLU A 71 19.90 9.73 18.39
N SER A 72 18.92 9.28 17.60
CA SER A 72 17.52 9.42 17.94
C SER A 72 17.14 8.55 19.15
N PRO A 73 16.57 9.13 20.22
CA PRO A 73 16.08 8.37 21.37
C PRO A 73 14.95 7.39 20.97
N VAL A 74 14.22 7.66 19.89
CA VAL A 74 13.15 6.80 19.37
C VAL A 74 13.72 5.45 18.90
N TYR A 75 14.84 5.46 18.20
CA TYR A 75 15.48 4.22 17.74
C TYR A 75 15.88 3.34 18.93
N ARG A 76 16.56 3.94 19.92
CA ARG A 76 17.04 3.22 21.11
C ARG A 76 15.88 2.62 21.91
N ASN A 77 14.75 3.31 22.01
CA ASN A 77 13.65 2.88 22.88
C ASN A 77 12.62 1.99 22.19
N VAL A 78 12.39 2.17 20.89
CA VAL A 78 11.33 1.48 20.14
C VAL A 78 11.93 0.47 19.18
N VAL A 79 12.76 0.93 18.26
CA VAL A 79 13.24 0.09 17.14
C VAL A 79 14.09 -1.06 17.66
N SER A 80 15.05 -0.78 18.55
CA SER A 80 15.94 -1.80 19.12
C SER A 80 15.22 -2.92 19.89
N LYS A 81 14.01 -2.65 20.38
CA LYS A 81 13.20 -3.58 21.17
C LYS A 81 12.12 -4.29 20.34
N CYS A 82 11.88 -3.85 19.11
CA CYS A 82 10.83 -4.37 18.26
C CYS A 82 11.39 -5.47 17.34
N SER A 83 11.24 -6.72 17.76
CA SER A 83 11.73 -7.89 16.99
C SER A 83 11.15 -7.96 15.57
N ILE A 84 9.92 -7.47 15.37
CA ILE A 84 9.25 -7.45 14.06
C ILE A 84 10.03 -6.60 13.04
N LEU A 85 10.61 -5.47 13.48
CA LEU A 85 11.37 -4.57 12.59
C LEU A 85 12.71 -5.17 12.15
N HIS A 86 13.20 -6.18 12.87
CA HIS A 86 14.43 -6.92 12.55
C HIS A 86 14.15 -8.21 11.76
N GLY A 87 12.88 -8.51 11.47
CA GLY A 87 12.47 -9.68 10.71
C GLY A 87 12.56 -9.49 9.19
N ARG A 88 12.01 -10.47 8.46
CA ARG A 88 11.80 -10.40 7.03
C ARG A 88 10.34 -10.08 6.74
N TYR A 89 10.10 -9.21 5.79
CA TYR A 89 8.76 -8.92 5.28
C TYR A 89 8.39 -9.97 4.23
N CYS A 90 7.28 -10.67 4.45
CA CYS A 90 6.69 -11.58 3.49
C CYS A 90 5.34 -11.00 3.08
N ALA A 91 5.15 -10.72 1.79
CA ALA A 91 3.85 -10.30 1.31
C ALA A 91 2.81 -11.42 1.49
N THR A 92 1.57 -11.05 1.75
CA THR A 92 0.46 -12.01 1.81
C THR A 92 0.35 -12.69 0.44
N PRO A 93 0.39 -14.04 0.34
CA PRO A 93 0.54 -14.73 -0.95
C PRO A 93 -0.44 -14.28 -2.03
N TRP A 94 -1.73 -14.14 -1.70
CA TRP A 94 -2.77 -13.70 -2.65
C TRP A 94 -2.78 -12.18 -2.94
N LEU A 95 -1.93 -11.41 -2.26
CA LEU A 95 -1.80 -9.96 -2.39
C LEU A 95 -0.33 -9.53 -2.60
N SER A 96 0.46 -10.40 -3.23
CA SER A 96 1.89 -10.20 -3.49
C SER A 96 2.18 -9.21 -4.63
N SER A 97 1.18 -8.48 -5.10
CA SER A 97 1.27 -7.45 -6.14
C SER A 97 0.89 -6.10 -5.54
N PRO A 98 1.72 -5.04 -5.72
CA PRO A 98 1.41 -3.70 -5.22
C PRO A 98 0.13 -3.13 -5.84
N HIS A 99 -0.14 -3.45 -7.11
CA HIS A 99 -1.36 -3.00 -7.79
C HIS A 99 -2.62 -3.61 -7.18
N LEU A 100 -2.58 -4.92 -6.85
CA LEU A 100 -3.69 -5.57 -6.17
C LEU A 100 -3.89 -5.05 -4.76
N GLN A 101 -2.81 -4.71 -4.04
CA GLN A 101 -2.91 -4.07 -2.72
C GLN A 101 -3.68 -2.76 -2.80
N THR A 102 -3.34 -1.89 -3.77
CA THR A 102 -4.04 -0.62 -3.97
C THR A 102 -5.50 -0.81 -4.38
N MET A 103 -5.78 -1.71 -5.33
CA MET A 103 -7.16 -1.97 -5.78
C MET A 103 -8.03 -2.55 -4.66
N LEU A 104 -7.51 -3.51 -3.88
CA LEU A 104 -8.28 -4.16 -2.81
C LEU A 104 -8.83 -3.15 -1.79
N LEU A 105 -8.02 -2.15 -1.45
CA LEU A 105 -8.37 -1.13 -0.46
C LEU A 105 -9.58 -0.28 -0.90
N GLU A 106 -9.71 -0.02 -2.20
CA GLU A 106 -10.84 0.75 -2.75
C GLU A 106 -12.09 -0.10 -2.94
N PHE A 107 -11.95 -1.36 -3.38
CA PHE A 107 -13.10 -2.17 -3.82
C PHE A 107 -13.72 -3.07 -2.74
N VAL A 108 -12.97 -3.54 -1.74
CA VAL A 108 -13.43 -4.63 -0.85
C VAL A 108 -13.81 -4.15 0.54
N ALA A 109 -13.25 -3.04 1.01
CA ALA A 109 -13.42 -2.59 2.39
C ALA A 109 -14.51 -1.51 2.49
N LYS A 110 -15.71 -1.89 2.93
CA LYS A 110 -16.69 -0.91 3.45
C LYS A 110 -16.22 -0.46 4.83
N PRO A 111 -15.78 0.81 5.00
CA PRO A 111 -15.20 1.23 6.25
C PRO A 111 -16.25 1.26 7.37
N PRO A 112 -15.85 0.97 8.62
CA PRO A 112 -16.72 1.13 9.77
C PRO A 112 -17.16 2.59 9.92
N LYS A 113 -18.42 2.78 10.30
CA LYS A 113 -19.02 4.10 10.50
C LYS A 113 -18.83 4.54 11.95
N PHE A 114 -18.09 5.61 12.13
CA PHE A 114 -17.86 6.28 13.40
C PHE A 114 -17.40 7.72 13.11
N SER A 115 -17.49 8.59 14.11
CA SER A 115 -17.09 10.00 14.01
C SER A 115 -15.83 10.24 14.82
N TYR A 116 -14.88 10.98 14.26
CA TYR A 116 -13.71 11.44 14.99
C TYR A 116 -14.02 12.70 15.77
N LYS A 117 -13.37 12.88 16.92
CA LYS A 117 -13.24 14.18 17.56
C LYS A 117 -11.98 14.86 17.01
N ARG A 118 -12.16 15.91 16.23
CA ARG A 118 -11.06 16.65 15.60
C ARG A 118 -10.53 17.76 16.51
N GLU A 119 -9.21 17.84 16.60
CA GLU A 119 -8.47 18.94 17.23
C GLU A 119 -7.50 19.55 16.21
N ILE A 120 -7.55 20.86 16.04
CA ILE A 120 -6.71 21.58 15.08
C ILE A 120 -5.58 22.26 15.85
N PHE A 121 -4.35 22.03 15.40
CA PHE A 121 -3.15 22.60 15.99
C PHE A 121 -2.47 23.56 15.01
N LEU A 122 -2.09 24.71 15.54
CA LEU A 122 -1.24 25.67 14.85
C LEU A 122 0.21 25.43 15.30
N SER A 123 1.05 25.10 14.33
CA SER A 123 2.49 24.95 14.53
C SER A 123 3.17 26.32 14.62
N SER A 124 4.33 26.36 15.27
CA SER A 124 5.11 27.60 15.49
C SER A 124 5.58 28.28 14.21
N ASP A 125 5.66 27.53 13.11
CA ASP A 125 5.98 28.01 11.76
C ASP A 125 4.75 28.53 11.00
N GLY A 126 3.58 28.61 11.65
CA GLY A 126 2.33 29.11 11.08
C GLY A 126 1.52 28.07 10.29
N GLY A 127 2.02 26.84 10.16
CA GLY A 127 1.27 25.78 9.48
C GLY A 127 0.26 25.08 10.37
N THR A 128 -0.84 24.61 9.78
CA THR A 128 -1.93 23.95 10.52
C THR A 128 -1.91 22.45 10.27
N PHE A 129 -2.08 21.64 11.31
CA PHE A 129 -2.30 20.19 11.24
C PHE A 129 -3.49 19.79 12.13
N ALA A 130 -4.05 18.61 11.91
CA ALA A 130 -5.19 18.12 12.71
C ALA A 130 -4.92 16.76 13.32
N LEU A 131 -5.41 16.57 14.54
CA LEU A 131 -5.48 15.30 15.24
C LEU A 131 -6.93 14.84 15.27
N ASP A 132 -7.19 13.65 14.73
CA ASP A 132 -8.50 13.02 14.75
C ASP A 132 -8.51 11.89 15.77
N TRP A 133 -9.25 12.09 16.85
CA TRP A 133 -9.31 11.17 17.98
C TRP A 133 -10.49 10.20 17.85
N LEU A 134 -10.24 8.94 18.18
CA LEU A 134 -11.27 7.95 18.49
C LEU A 134 -10.93 7.29 19.82
N MET A 135 -11.78 7.51 20.83
CA MET A 135 -11.58 6.87 22.14
C MET A 135 -12.24 5.49 22.14
N SER A 136 -11.65 4.57 22.89
CA SER A 136 -12.24 3.22 23.03
C SER A 136 -13.65 3.25 23.62
N SER A 137 -13.93 4.22 24.50
CA SER A 137 -15.27 4.49 25.08
C SER A 137 -16.31 4.90 24.04
N ASP A 138 -15.89 5.47 22.91
CA ASP A 138 -16.81 5.92 21.85
C ASP A 138 -17.27 4.73 20.98
N VAL A 139 -16.56 3.61 21.04
CA VAL A 139 -16.82 2.41 20.23
C VAL A 139 -17.41 1.27 21.06
N ILE A 140 -16.90 1.07 22.28
CA ILE A 140 -17.33 0.01 23.18
C ILE A 140 -18.27 0.62 24.22
N PRO A 141 -19.58 0.27 24.22
CA PRO A 141 -20.49 0.72 25.26
C PRO A 141 -20.04 0.18 26.63
N SER A 142 -20.02 1.05 27.65
CA SER A 142 -19.76 0.64 29.02
C SER A 142 -20.95 -0.14 29.57
N GLU A 143 -20.78 -1.44 29.81
CA GLU A 143 -21.87 -2.29 30.34
C GLU A 143 -22.22 -1.99 31.80
N ASN A 144 -21.37 -1.29 32.55
CA ASN A 144 -21.59 -0.91 33.95
C ASN A 144 -21.17 0.54 34.21
N GLU A 145 -22.15 1.45 34.34
CA GLU A 145 -21.93 2.87 34.72
C GLU A 145 -21.35 3.05 36.13
N ASN A 146 -21.39 2.01 36.97
CA ASN A 146 -21.02 2.09 38.39
C ASN A 146 -19.58 1.64 38.72
N ASP A 147 -18.81 1.19 37.72
CA ASP A 147 -17.40 0.77 37.89
C ASP A 147 -16.42 1.71 37.15
N LEU A 148 -16.89 2.90 36.74
CA LEU A 148 -16.14 3.89 35.97
C LEU A 148 -15.14 4.70 36.82
N THR A 149 -14.50 4.07 37.80
CA THR A 149 -13.23 4.54 38.35
C THR A 149 -12.09 3.83 37.61
N TRP A 150 -12.16 3.79 36.28
CA TRP A 150 -11.02 3.35 35.49
C TRP A 150 -9.91 4.37 35.70
N GLU A 151 -8.76 3.91 36.19
CA GLU A 151 -7.49 4.61 36.17
C GLU A 151 -7.28 5.18 34.76
N LYS A 152 -7.68 6.43 34.56
CA LYS A 152 -7.72 7.11 33.26
C LYS A 152 -6.34 7.27 32.63
N ASP A 153 -5.29 6.86 33.36
CA ASP A 153 -3.88 7.16 33.11
C ASP A 153 -3.09 5.96 32.57
N THR A 154 -3.66 4.75 32.52
CA THR A 154 -2.93 3.55 32.04
C THR A 154 -3.32 3.08 30.64
N THR A 155 -4.40 3.62 30.06
CA THR A 155 -4.85 3.24 28.71
C THR A 155 -3.85 3.72 27.65
N PRO A 156 -3.28 2.82 26.83
CA PRO A 156 -2.31 3.22 25.81
C PRO A 156 -2.97 4.04 24.69
N ILE A 157 -2.20 4.99 24.15
CA ILE A 157 -2.57 5.78 22.98
C ILE A 157 -1.77 5.29 21.79
N VAL A 158 -2.47 4.91 20.72
CA VAL A 158 -1.87 4.57 19.43
C VAL A 158 -1.93 5.77 18.52
N VAL A 159 -0.75 6.22 18.08
CA VAL A 159 -0.59 7.29 17.09
C VAL A 159 -0.49 6.65 15.71
N ILE A 160 -1.40 7.03 14.81
CA ILE A 160 -1.42 6.59 13.43
C ILE A 160 -1.04 7.77 12.54
N ILE A 161 -0.03 7.57 11.70
CA ILE A 161 0.42 8.53 10.70
C ILE A 161 0.02 7.96 9.33
N PRO A 162 -0.98 8.56 8.63
CA PRO A 162 -1.39 8.12 7.31
C PRO A 162 -0.28 8.21 6.27
N GLY A 163 -0.44 7.47 5.18
CA GLY A 163 0.47 7.56 4.03
C GLY A 163 0.38 8.90 3.27
N LEU A 164 1.24 9.04 2.27
CA LEU A 164 1.51 10.28 1.53
C LEU A 164 0.27 11.04 1.03
N THR A 165 -0.72 10.30 0.54
CA THR A 165 -1.93 10.83 -0.11
C THR A 165 -3.20 10.49 0.67
N SER A 166 -3.05 10.06 1.93
CA SER A 166 -4.15 9.58 2.75
C SER A 166 -4.45 10.51 3.91
N ASP A 167 -5.66 10.40 4.43
CA ASP A 167 -6.09 11.04 5.67
C ASP A 167 -6.84 10.05 6.58
N SER A 168 -7.42 10.57 7.65
CA SER A 168 -8.22 9.82 8.61
C SER A 168 -9.49 9.17 8.05
N ASP A 169 -9.98 9.60 6.88
CA ASP A 169 -11.18 9.05 6.26
C ASP A 169 -10.89 7.89 5.29
N ALA A 170 -9.63 7.66 4.96
CA ALA A 170 -9.24 6.52 4.13
C ALA A 170 -9.69 5.19 4.74
N SER A 171 -10.22 4.29 3.91
CA SER A 171 -10.88 3.06 4.37
C SER A 171 -9.97 2.19 5.26
N TYR A 172 -8.70 2.03 4.87
CA TYR A 172 -7.73 1.25 5.65
C TYR A 172 -7.43 1.88 7.02
N ILE A 173 -7.36 3.21 7.11
CA ILE A 173 -7.17 3.93 8.38
C ILE A 173 -8.40 3.72 9.26
N ARG A 174 -9.61 3.88 8.72
CA ARG A 174 -10.85 3.67 9.49
C ARG A 174 -10.94 2.25 10.04
N HIS A 175 -10.58 1.24 9.24
CA HIS A 175 -10.51 -0.16 9.71
C HIS A 175 -9.46 -0.36 10.82
N LEU A 176 -8.27 0.21 10.66
CA LEU A 176 -7.19 0.11 11.63
C LEU A 176 -7.55 0.79 12.95
N VAL A 177 -8.08 2.02 12.88
CA VAL A 177 -8.51 2.82 14.04
C VAL A 177 -9.62 2.08 14.78
N HIS A 178 -10.66 1.64 14.08
CA HIS A 178 -11.76 0.89 14.69
C HIS A 178 -11.29 -0.41 15.34
N SER A 179 -10.46 -1.20 14.65
CA SER A 179 -9.94 -2.47 15.20
C SER A 179 -9.05 -2.27 16.43
N THR A 180 -8.36 -1.15 16.50
CA THR A 180 -7.52 -0.77 17.65
C THR A 180 -8.38 -0.27 18.82
N ALA A 181 -9.39 0.56 18.53
CA ALA A 181 -10.35 1.02 19.54
C ALA A 181 -11.14 -0.14 20.17
N MET A 182 -11.51 -1.15 19.36
CA MET A 182 -12.13 -2.40 19.82
C MET A 182 -11.25 -3.21 20.79
N ARG A 183 -9.93 -2.95 20.81
CA ARG A 183 -8.98 -3.55 21.78
C ARG A 183 -8.83 -2.72 23.05
N ARG A 184 -9.74 -1.76 23.29
CA ARG A 184 -9.72 -0.82 24.42
C ARG A 184 -8.54 0.14 24.44
N TRP A 185 -7.98 0.45 23.28
CA TRP A 185 -6.90 1.43 23.14
C TRP A 185 -7.43 2.72 22.55
N ASN A 186 -6.90 3.85 22.99
CA ASN A 186 -7.26 5.14 22.42
C ASN A 186 -6.42 5.37 21.17
N VAL A 187 -7.01 5.96 20.13
CA VAL A 187 -6.35 6.12 18.84
C VAL A 187 -6.40 7.58 18.43
N VAL A 188 -5.28 8.07 17.92
CA VAL A 188 -5.18 9.40 17.31
C VAL A 188 -4.58 9.27 15.92
N VAL A 189 -5.25 9.87 14.93
CA VAL A 189 -4.75 9.96 13.57
C VAL A 189 -4.20 11.37 13.34
N CYS A 190 -2.92 11.45 12.98
CA CYS A 190 -2.24 12.71 12.68
C CYS A 190 -2.42 13.07 11.21
N ASN A 191 -3.31 14.00 10.90
CA ASN A 191 -3.51 14.49 9.54
C ASN A 191 -2.49 15.58 9.20
N HIS A 192 -1.88 15.45 8.02
CA HIS A 192 -0.91 16.39 7.49
C HIS A 192 -1.57 17.69 6.99
N ARG A 193 -0.72 18.70 6.73
CA ARG A 193 -1.15 20.00 6.19
C ARG A 193 -1.81 19.83 4.83
N GLY A 194 -2.93 20.52 4.60
CA GLY A 194 -3.65 20.43 3.33
C GLY A 194 -4.41 19.12 3.09
N MET A 195 -4.36 18.16 4.02
CA MET A 195 -5.07 16.87 3.96
C MET A 195 -6.26 16.87 4.92
N ALA A 196 -7.23 15.98 4.73
CA ALA A 196 -8.39 15.84 5.61
C ALA A 196 -9.25 17.11 5.79
N GLY A 197 -9.17 18.09 4.89
CA GLY A 197 -9.83 19.40 5.04
C GLY A 197 -9.10 20.40 5.95
N VAL A 198 -7.84 20.13 6.32
CA VAL A 198 -6.98 21.07 7.04
C VAL A 198 -6.54 22.19 6.10
N PRO A 199 -6.68 23.47 6.48
CA PRO A 199 -6.33 24.59 5.60
C PRO A 199 -4.84 24.63 5.28
N PHE A 200 -4.53 24.97 4.03
CA PHE A 200 -3.15 25.18 3.57
C PHE A 200 -2.67 26.58 3.99
N THR A 201 -2.09 26.67 5.20
CA THR A 201 -1.76 27.96 5.81
C THR A 201 -0.34 28.45 5.46
N VAL A 202 0.56 27.55 5.07
CA VAL A 202 1.96 27.85 4.72
C VAL A 202 2.42 26.95 3.58
N SER A 203 3.23 27.47 2.66
CA SER A 203 3.74 26.79 1.46
C SER A 203 4.76 25.66 1.70
N ALA A 204 4.89 25.18 2.93
CA ALA A 204 5.81 24.10 3.29
C ALA A 204 5.09 22.75 3.37
N PHE A 205 5.32 21.90 2.37
CA PHE A 205 4.95 20.48 2.40
C PHE A 205 5.98 19.71 3.22
N TYR A 206 5.56 19.09 4.33
CA TYR A 206 6.34 18.02 4.95
C TYR A 206 6.06 16.72 4.20
N LEU A 207 6.57 16.63 2.98
CA LEU A 207 6.83 15.33 2.40
C LEU A 207 8.03 14.79 3.17
N LEU A 208 7.86 13.68 3.89
CA LEU A 208 8.96 12.90 4.46
C LEU A 208 10.08 12.87 3.41
N LYS A 209 11.19 13.54 3.70
CA LYS A 209 12.42 13.42 2.90
C LYS A 209 12.84 11.96 3.05
N LEU A 210 12.49 11.13 2.06
CA LEU A 210 13.03 9.79 1.89
C LEU A 210 14.55 9.86 1.70
#